data_AF-A0A926QM53-F1
#
_entry.id   AF-A0A926QM53-F1
#
_cell.length_a   1.000
_cell.length_b   1.000
_cell.length_c   1.000
_cell.angle_alpha   90.00
_cell.angle_beta   90.00
_cell.angle_gamma   90.00
#
_symmetry.space_group_name_H-M   'P 1'
#
loop_
_entity.id
_entity.type
_entity.pdbx_description
1 polymer ?
#
loop_
_entity_poly.entity_id
_entity_poly.type
_entity_poly.pdbx_seq_one_letter_code
_entity_poly.pdbx_strand_id
1 'polypeptide(L)'
;MSQVTLKRITSENWREALGLSVNVEQQEFVAAVTPPVAIALAKAYIRPDGRIVEPYGVYQQHKMVGFFNLHYTPDSKEDYWLFHFFIDKRFQRRGLGSASIDVLIKHIKNDHRSCHRIRLTVHPENDAGKRFYTRLGFTDDNILTYGEPTYSIYI
;
A
#
# COMPACT_ATOMS: atom_id res chain seq x y z
N MET A 1 7.05 14.19 14.15
CA MET A 1 6.47 13.11 13.32
C MET A 1 7.33 12.97 12.07
N SER A 2 7.63 11.75 11.63
CA SER A 2 8.44 11.55 10.41
C SER A 2 7.67 12.07 9.20
N GLN A 3 8.14 13.14 8.57
CA GLN A 3 7.48 13.74 7.40
C GLN A 3 7.76 12.90 6.15
N VAL A 4 6.70 12.38 5.54
CA VAL A 4 6.76 11.65 4.26
C VAL A 4 5.87 12.33 3.23
N THR A 5 6.16 12.08 1.96
CA THR A 5 5.36 12.53 0.81
C THR A 5 5.11 11.37 -0.13
N LEU A 6 4.02 11.47 -0.90
CA LEU A 6 3.67 10.48 -1.91
C LEU A 6 3.97 11.03 -3.29
N LYS A 7 4.54 10.20 -4.16
CA LYS A 7 4.74 10.53 -5.57
C LYS A 7 4.28 9.35 -6.41
N ARG A 8 3.53 9.61 -7.48
CA ARG A 8 3.19 8.56 -8.45
C ARG A 8 4.49 7.96 -9.03
N ILE A 9 4.47 6.66 -9.28
CA ILE A 9 5.52 6.01 -10.04
C ILE A 9 5.28 6.23 -11.53
N THR A 10 6.32 6.68 -12.20
CA THR A 10 6.32 7.14 -13.59
C THR A 10 7.59 6.65 -14.30
N SER A 11 7.77 7.07 -15.56
CA SER A 11 8.94 6.70 -16.36
C SER A 11 10.27 7.19 -15.75
N GLU A 12 10.21 8.22 -14.91
CA GLU A 12 11.37 8.87 -14.31
C GLU A 12 11.87 8.17 -13.03
N ASN A 13 11.00 7.50 -12.26
CA ASN A 13 11.35 6.98 -10.92
C ASN A 13 11.10 5.47 -10.71
N TRP A 14 10.55 4.74 -11.69
CA TRP A 14 10.29 3.30 -11.54
C TRP A 14 11.53 2.47 -11.24
N ARG A 15 12.71 2.86 -11.76
CA ARG A 15 13.98 2.17 -11.46
C ARG A 15 14.42 2.34 -10.00
N GLU A 16 14.16 3.51 -9.41
CA GLU A 16 14.38 3.74 -7.97
C GLU A 16 13.48 2.79 -7.16
N ALA A 17 12.21 2.66 -7.56
CA ALA A 17 11.26 1.77 -6.89
C ALA A 17 11.68 0.30 -6.96
N LEU A 18 12.22 -0.18 -8.09
CA LEU A 18 12.76 -1.54 -8.20
C LEU A 18 13.94 -1.82 -7.25
N GLY A 19 14.62 -0.79 -6.76
CA GLY A 19 15.67 -0.91 -5.76
C GLY A 19 15.16 -1.13 -4.33
N LEU A 20 13.84 -1.07 -4.10
CA LEU A 20 13.25 -1.31 -2.79
C LEU A 20 13.15 -2.81 -2.50
N SER A 21 13.38 -3.16 -1.24
CA SER A 21 13.29 -4.56 -0.78
C SER A 21 12.73 -4.67 0.62
N VAL A 22 12.07 -5.79 0.90
CA VAL A 22 11.64 -6.19 2.24
C VAL A 22 12.60 -7.25 2.81
N ASN A 23 12.45 -7.58 4.10
CA ASN A 23 13.15 -8.73 4.65
C ASN A 23 12.60 -10.02 4.03
N VAL A 24 13.40 -11.07 3.95
CA VAL A 24 13.01 -12.35 3.32
C VAL A 24 11.72 -12.91 3.93
N GLU A 25 11.60 -12.88 5.25
CA GLU A 25 10.41 -13.28 6.02
C GLU A 25 9.15 -12.47 5.70
N GLN A 26 9.29 -11.27 5.14
CA GLN A 26 8.16 -10.41 4.77
C GLN A 26 7.84 -10.49 3.27
N GLN A 27 8.72 -11.09 2.47
CA GLN A 27 8.60 -11.13 1.02
C GLN A 27 7.31 -11.84 0.60
N GLU A 28 7.02 -12.99 1.23
CA GLU A 28 5.81 -13.79 0.96
C GLU A 28 4.51 -13.04 1.25
N PHE A 29 4.51 -12.13 2.23
CA PHE A 29 3.33 -11.32 2.57
C PHE A 29 3.11 -10.12 1.65
N VAL A 30 4.08 -9.76 0.81
CA VAL A 30 4.00 -8.57 -0.06
C VAL A 30 3.87 -8.96 -1.53
N ALA A 31 4.64 -9.96 -1.98
CA ALA A 31 4.63 -10.43 -3.36
C ALA A 31 5.39 -11.75 -3.55
N ALA A 32 4.86 -12.62 -4.42
CA ALA A 32 5.52 -13.84 -4.87
C ALA A 32 6.74 -13.61 -5.79
N VAL A 33 7.03 -12.36 -6.18
CA VAL A 33 8.11 -11.98 -7.11
C VAL A 33 9.04 -10.96 -6.46
N THR A 34 10.35 -11.11 -6.72
CA THR A 34 11.39 -10.17 -6.27
C THR A 34 11.94 -9.38 -7.46
N PRO A 35 12.02 -8.04 -7.38
CA PRO A 35 11.52 -7.20 -6.28
C PRO A 35 9.97 -7.10 -6.29
N PRO A 36 9.32 -6.90 -5.12
CA PRO A 36 7.85 -6.77 -5.04
C PRO A 36 7.25 -5.72 -5.98
N VAL A 37 8.01 -4.66 -6.24
CA VAL A 37 7.60 -3.58 -7.14
C VAL A 37 7.39 -4.07 -8.58
N ALA A 38 8.11 -5.09 -9.04
CA ALA A 38 7.99 -5.57 -10.41
C ALA A 38 6.58 -6.09 -10.72
N ILE A 39 6.01 -6.92 -9.85
CA ILE A 39 4.64 -7.41 -10.02
C ILE A 39 3.61 -6.29 -9.81
N ALA A 40 3.87 -5.35 -8.90
CA ALA A 40 2.99 -4.22 -8.65
C ALA A 40 2.87 -3.29 -9.88
N LEU A 41 3.98 -3.04 -10.59
CA LEU A 41 3.99 -2.27 -11.84
C LEU A 41 3.37 -3.05 -13.00
N ALA A 42 3.58 -4.36 -13.09
CA ALA A 42 2.91 -5.19 -14.08
C ALA A 42 1.38 -5.14 -13.92
N LYS A 43 0.88 -5.23 -12.68
CA LYS A 43 -0.55 -5.05 -12.38
C LYS A 43 -1.07 -3.67 -12.73
N ALA A 44 -0.24 -2.62 -12.59
CA ALA A 44 -0.61 -1.26 -12.97
C ALA A 44 -0.88 -1.11 -14.48
N TYR A 45 -0.10 -1.82 -15.30
CA TYR A 45 -0.27 -1.86 -16.74
C TYR A 45 -1.41 -2.78 -17.17
N ILE A 46 -1.42 -4.03 -16.69
CA ILE A 46 -2.36 -5.06 -17.15
C ILE A 46 -3.77 -4.87 -16.60
N ARG A 47 -3.91 -4.36 -15.36
CA ARG A 47 -5.19 -4.17 -14.66
C ARG A 47 -6.08 -5.42 -14.71
N PRO A 48 -5.62 -6.56 -14.12
CA PRO A 48 -6.29 -7.85 -14.27
C PRO A 48 -7.75 -7.85 -13.79
N ASP A 49 -8.07 -7.00 -12.82
CA ASP A 49 -9.42 -6.92 -12.23
C ASP A 49 -10.24 -5.74 -12.80
N GLY A 50 -9.78 -5.10 -13.89
CA GLY A 50 -10.43 -3.95 -14.53
C GLY A 50 -10.37 -2.63 -13.76
N ARG A 51 -9.86 -2.62 -12.52
CA ARG A 51 -9.68 -1.43 -11.70
C ARG A 51 -8.56 -0.52 -12.21
N ILE A 52 -8.65 0.77 -11.88
CA ILE A 52 -7.49 1.65 -11.94
C ILE A 52 -6.49 1.17 -10.89
N VAL A 53 -5.21 1.18 -11.25
CA VAL A 53 -4.11 0.79 -10.37
C VAL A 53 -3.05 1.87 -10.44
N GLU A 54 -2.85 2.57 -9.34
CA GLU A 54 -1.91 3.67 -9.22
C GLU A 54 -0.77 3.31 -8.27
N PRO A 55 0.45 3.09 -8.79
CA PRO A 55 1.63 2.88 -7.97
C PRO A 55 2.15 4.21 -7.40
N TYR A 56 2.48 4.21 -6.11
CA TYR A 56 3.04 5.34 -5.39
C TYR A 56 4.33 4.96 -4.68
N GLY A 57 5.34 5.82 -4.80
CA GLY A 57 6.52 5.82 -3.94
C GLY A 57 6.29 6.67 -2.71
N VAL A 58 6.70 6.15 -1.55
CA VAL A 58 6.77 6.90 -0.29
C VAL A 58 8.16 7.52 -0.20
N TYR A 59 8.23 8.84 -0.07
CA TYR A 59 9.48 9.58 0.02
C TYR A 59 9.66 10.19 1.41
N GLN A 60 10.84 9.96 2.00
CA GLN A 60 11.35 10.78 3.09
C GLN A 60 12.39 11.72 2.52
N GLN A 61 12.10 13.03 2.53
CA GLN A 61 12.88 14.05 1.81
C GLN A 61 13.02 13.68 0.32
N HIS A 62 14.22 13.33 -0.13
CA HIS A 62 14.53 13.00 -1.53
C HIS A 62 14.74 11.50 -1.79
N LYS A 63 14.56 10.64 -0.77
CA LYS A 63 14.79 9.20 -0.90
C LYS A 63 13.47 8.45 -0.88
N MET A 64 13.26 7.56 -1.85
CA MET A 64 12.17 6.60 -1.79
C MET A 64 12.45 5.57 -0.69
N VAL A 65 11.55 5.48 0.28
CA VAL A 65 11.68 4.63 1.47
C VAL A 65 10.60 3.54 1.53
N GLY A 66 9.62 3.58 0.63
CA GLY A 66 8.52 2.63 0.61
C GLY A 66 7.70 2.75 -0.66
N PHE A 67 6.70 1.88 -0.78
CA PHE A 67 5.88 1.74 -1.97
C PHE A 67 4.51 1.19 -1.61
N PHE A 68 3.50 1.53 -2.42
CA PHE A 68 2.22 0.84 -2.46
C PHE A 68 1.51 1.04 -3.80
N ASN A 69 0.49 0.22 -4.07
CA ASN A 69 -0.50 0.47 -5.10
C ASN A 69 -1.84 0.85 -4.47
N LEU A 70 -2.50 1.86 -5.04
CA LEU A 70 -3.92 2.12 -4.81
C LEU A 70 -4.73 1.53 -5.97
N HIS A 71 -5.59 0.57 -5.68
CA HIS A 71 -6.49 -0.03 -6.67
C HIS A 71 -7.90 0.50 -6.44
N TYR A 72 -8.55 1.05 -7.45
CA TYR A 72 -9.89 1.59 -7.28
C TYR A 72 -10.74 1.61 -8.54
N THR A 73 -12.06 1.62 -8.35
CA THR A 73 -13.02 1.98 -9.38
C THR A 73 -13.31 3.49 -9.28
N PRO A 74 -13.16 4.28 -10.36
CA PRO A 74 -13.47 5.71 -10.35
C PRO A 74 -14.87 6.00 -9.79
N ASP A 75 -14.99 7.07 -9.00
CA ASP A 75 -16.23 7.53 -8.35
C ASP A 75 -16.91 6.52 -7.40
N SER A 76 -16.29 5.37 -7.13
CA SER A 76 -16.77 4.44 -6.13
C SER A 76 -16.69 5.04 -4.72
N LYS A 77 -17.61 4.63 -3.86
CA LYS A 77 -17.57 4.98 -2.42
C LYS A 77 -16.76 3.99 -1.59
N GLU A 78 -16.67 2.74 -2.05
CA GLU A 78 -16.32 1.59 -1.22
C GLU A 78 -15.28 0.65 -1.84
N ASP A 79 -14.89 0.88 -3.09
CA ASP A 79 -13.96 0.03 -3.86
C ASP A 79 -12.61 0.72 -4.02
N TYR A 80 -11.97 1.03 -2.89
CA TYR A 80 -10.59 1.53 -2.81
C TYR A 80 -9.76 0.58 -1.96
N TRP A 81 -8.67 0.09 -2.53
CA TRP A 81 -7.85 -0.96 -1.93
C TRP A 81 -6.37 -0.58 -1.92
N LEU A 82 -5.75 -0.75 -0.77
CA LEU A 82 -4.31 -0.63 -0.57
C LEU A 82 -3.66 -1.99 -0.81
N PHE A 83 -2.82 -2.07 -1.84
CA PHE A 83 -2.05 -3.26 -2.19
C PHE A 83 -0.55 -3.00 -2.13
N HIS A 84 0.24 -4.07 -1.97
CA HIS A 84 1.70 -4.03 -2.04
C HIS A 84 2.33 -2.92 -1.16
N PHE A 85 1.73 -2.64 0.00
CA PHE A 85 2.23 -1.63 0.93
C PHE A 85 3.43 -2.17 1.71
N PHE A 86 4.58 -1.51 1.57
CA PHE A 86 5.75 -1.80 2.39
C PHE A 86 6.69 -0.61 2.53
N ILE A 87 7.47 -0.62 3.61
CA ILE A 87 8.64 0.24 3.80
C ILE A 87 9.88 -0.61 3.57
N ASP A 88 10.82 -0.08 2.80
CA ASP A 88 12.10 -0.75 2.54
C ASP A 88 12.81 -1.08 3.85
N LYS A 89 13.37 -2.29 3.93
CA LYS A 89 13.98 -2.85 5.13
C LYS A 89 15.00 -1.91 5.80
N ARG A 90 15.71 -1.08 5.04
CA ARG A 90 16.71 -0.12 5.54
C ARG A 90 16.08 1.00 6.39
N PHE A 91 14.78 1.25 6.22
CA PHE A 91 14.05 2.37 6.80
C PHE A 91 12.92 1.93 7.76
N GLN A 92 12.70 0.63 7.94
CA GLN A 92 11.68 0.10 8.86
C GLN A 92 11.96 0.47 10.33
N ARG A 93 10.93 0.32 11.19
CA ARG A 93 10.94 0.64 12.63
C ARG A 93 11.21 2.11 12.99
N ARG A 94 11.01 3.03 12.04
CA ARG A 94 11.18 4.50 12.23
C ARG A 94 9.87 5.29 12.17
N GLY A 95 8.73 4.61 12.33
CA GLY A 95 7.38 5.20 12.22
C GLY A 95 6.94 5.57 10.80
N LEU A 96 7.73 5.25 9.77
CA LEU A 96 7.44 5.62 8.38
C LEU A 96 6.20 4.93 7.81
N GLY A 97 5.91 3.70 8.24
CA GLY A 97 4.71 2.99 7.80
C GLY A 97 3.44 3.74 8.22
N SER A 98 3.32 4.08 9.51
CA SER A 98 2.19 4.83 10.05
C SER A 98 2.06 6.21 9.38
N ALA A 99 3.18 6.94 9.24
CA ALA A 99 3.18 8.23 8.55
C ALA A 99 2.72 8.12 7.08
N SER A 100 3.03 7.01 6.40
CA SER A 100 2.60 6.79 5.01
C SER A 100 1.09 6.59 4.90
N ILE A 101 0.49 5.85 5.83
CA ILE A 101 -0.96 5.64 5.87
C ILE A 101 -1.69 6.96 6.17
N ASP A 102 -1.19 7.77 7.10
CA ASP A 102 -1.78 9.08 7.41
C ASP A 102 -1.78 10.01 6.19
N VAL A 103 -0.68 10.02 5.43
CA VAL A 103 -0.57 10.83 4.21
C VAL A 103 -1.45 10.25 3.09
N LEU A 104 -1.56 8.93 2.96
CA LEU A 104 -2.46 8.27 2.01
C LEU A 104 -3.92 8.63 2.28
N ILE A 105 -4.38 8.58 3.54
CA ILE A 105 -5.75 8.94 3.89
C ILE A 105 -6.04 10.40 3.51
N LYS A 106 -5.12 11.31 3.81
CA LYS A 106 -5.24 12.72 3.40
C LYS A 106 -5.28 12.88 1.87
N HIS A 107 -4.42 12.14 1.17
CA HIS A 107 -4.37 12.12 -0.30
C HIS A 107 -5.72 11.68 -0.88
N ILE A 108 -6.29 10.57 -0.38
CA ILE A 108 -7.59 10.07 -0.84
C ILE A 108 -8.72 11.05 -0.53
N LYS A 109 -8.76 11.67 0.66
CA LYS A 109 -9.78 12.68 0.99
C LYS A 109 -9.76 13.89 0.06
N ASN A 110 -8.58 14.28 -0.43
CA ASN A 110 -8.43 15.45 -1.29
C ASN A 110 -8.75 15.13 -2.76
N ASP A 111 -8.21 14.01 -3.26
CA ASP A 111 -8.17 13.69 -4.69
C ASP A 111 -9.26 12.67 -5.10
N HIS A 112 -9.79 11.90 -4.15
CA HIS A 112 -10.80 10.85 -4.35
C HIS A 112 -12.00 11.07 -3.43
N ARG A 113 -12.65 12.24 -3.53
CA ARG A 113 -13.68 12.72 -2.60
C ARG A 113 -14.90 11.81 -2.45
N SER A 114 -15.15 10.90 -3.39
CA SER A 114 -16.23 9.91 -3.29
C SER A 114 -15.90 8.77 -2.34
N CYS A 115 -14.62 8.48 -2.10
CA CYS A 115 -14.16 7.35 -1.31
C CYS A 115 -14.41 7.58 0.18
N HIS A 116 -15.15 6.65 0.79
CA HIS A 116 -15.44 6.67 2.23
C HIS A 116 -14.76 5.52 2.99
N ARG A 117 -14.18 4.54 2.27
CA ARG A 117 -13.54 3.38 2.89
C ARG A 117 -12.34 2.90 2.09
N ILE A 118 -11.23 2.68 2.80
CA ILE A 118 -10.04 2.01 2.27
C ILE A 118 -10.00 0.59 2.82
N ARG A 119 -9.73 -0.37 1.95
CA ARG A 119 -9.59 -1.78 2.28
C ARG A 119 -8.19 -2.31 2.01
N LEU A 120 -7.84 -3.40 2.68
CA LEU A 120 -6.66 -4.21 2.40
C LEU A 120 -6.88 -5.63 2.89
N THR A 121 -6.07 -6.56 2.42
CA THR A 121 -5.95 -7.88 3.01
C THR A 121 -4.67 -8.00 3.82
N VAL A 122 -4.69 -8.86 4.83
CA VAL A 122 -3.49 -9.22 5.60
C VAL A 122 -3.36 -10.72 5.59
N HIS A 123 -2.20 -11.23 5.17
CA HIS A 123 -1.91 -12.66 5.23
C HIS A 123 -2.19 -13.22 6.64
N PRO A 124 -2.85 -14.38 6.80
CA PRO A 124 -3.23 -14.93 8.09
C PRO A 124 -2.07 -15.13 9.07
N GLU A 125 -0.85 -15.32 8.59
CA GLU A 125 0.34 -15.51 9.43
C GLU A 125 1.11 -14.21 9.72
N ASN A 126 0.71 -13.09 9.08
CA ASN A 126 1.36 -11.79 9.27
C ASN A 126 0.81 -11.05 10.50
N ASP A 127 1.06 -11.60 11.69
CA ASP A 127 0.60 -11.02 12.94
C ASP A 127 1.15 -9.61 13.21
N ALA A 128 2.34 -9.30 12.68
CA ALA A 128 2.89 -7.95 12.73
C ALA A 128 2.05 -6.96 11.91
N GLY A 129 1.61 -7.37 10.72
CA GLY A 129 0.71 -6.62 9.84
C GLY A 129 -0.65 -6.39 10.48
N LYS A 130 -1.27 -7.44 11.05
CA LYS A 130 -2.55 -7.32 11.76
C LYS A 130 -2.48 -6.26 12.87
N ARG A 131 -1.50 -6.39 13.78
CA ARG A 131 -1.29 -5.41 14.86
C ARG A 131 -1.00 -4.01 14.33
N PHE A 132 -0.25 -3.90 13.23
CA PHE A 132 0.09 -2.62 12.61
C PHE A 132 -1.18 -1.90 12.12
N TYR A 133 -2.02 -2.57 11.33
CA TYR A 133 -3.22 -1.96 10.76
C TYR A 133 -4.29 -1.70 11.83
N THR A 134 -4.52 -2.62 12.76
CA THR A 134 -5.48 -2.41 13.86
C THR A 134 -5.12 -1.18 14.70
N ARG A 135 -3.83 -0.97 15.01
CA ARG A 135 -3.39 0.23 15.73
C ARG A 135 -3.61 1.53 14.96
N LEU A 136 -3.67 1.46 13.63
CA LEU A 136 -3.97 2.60 12.76
C LEU A 136 -5.47 2.84 12.57
N GLY A 137 -6.33 2.05 13.23
CA GLY A 137 -7.78 2.21 13.17
C GLY A 137 -8.46 1.36 12.09
N PHE A 138 -7.73 0.47 11.41
CA PHE A 138 -8.38 -0.53 10.56
C PHE A 138 -9.05 -1.60 11.41
N THR A 139 -10.26 -2.00 11.02
CA THR A 139 -11.03 -3.07 11.66
C THR A 139 -11.14 -4.28 10.73
N ASP A 140 -11.14 -5.47 11.31
CA ASP A 140 -11.41 -6.72 10.56
C ASP A 140 -12.88 -6.71 10.09
N ASP A 141 -13.10 -6.83 8.78
CA ASP A 141 -14.43 -6.88 8.18
C ASP A 141 -15.12 -8.24 8.40
N ASN A 142 -14.42 -9.23 9.00
CA ASN A 142 -14.85 -10.61 9.19
C ASN A 142 -15.20 -11.33 7.87
N ILE A 143 -14.52 -10.94 6.79
CA ILE A 143 -14.63 -11.56 5.47
C ILE A 143 -13.24 -11.93 4.94
N LEU A 144 -13.21 -12.92 4.04
CA LEU A 144 -11.99 -13.30 3.33
C LEU A 144 -12.05 -12.79 1.89
N THR A 145 -10.96 -12.16 1.44
CA THR A 145 -10.73 -11.78 0.05
C THR A 145 -9.44 -12.45 -0.40
N TYR A 146 -9.47 -13.17 -1.52
CA TYR A 146 -8.33 -13.99 -1.99
C TYR A 146 -7.79 -14.98 -0.95
N GLY A 147 -8.66 -15.47 -0.05
CA GLY A 147 -8.27 -16.36 1.05
C GLY A 147 -7.66 -15.65 2.27
N GLU A 148 -7.56 -14.32 2.26
CA GLU A 148 -6.97 -13.54 3.33
C GLU A 148 -8.00 -12.67 4.07
N PRO A 149 -7.88 -12.49 5.40
CA PRO A 149 -8.66 -11.54 6.18
C PRO A 149 -8.64 -10.13 5.59
N THR A 150 -9.83 -9.55 5.42
CA THR A 150 -10.01 -8.18 4.93
C THR A 150 -10.12 -7.21 6.09
N TYR A 151 -9.33 -6.14 6.04
CA TYR A 151 -9.37 -5.04 6.99
C TYR A 151 -9.82 -3.77 6.27
N SER A 152 -10.55 -2.92 6.98
CA SER A 152 -10.99 -1.64 6.42
C SER A 152 -10.93 -0.49 7.42
N ILE A 153 -10.82 0.73 6.89
CA ILE A 153 -10.94 1.97 7.65
C ILE A 153 -11.88 2.92 6.91
N TYR A 154 -12.81 3.51 7.65
CA TYR A 154 -13.67 4.58 7.13
C TYR A 154 -12.95 5.92 7.26
N ILE A 155 -12.98 6.72 6.19
CA ILE A 155 -12.24 7.98 6.07
C ILE A 155 -13.17 9.14 5.82
#